data_AF-A0A949C2E7-F1
#
_entry.id   AF-A0A949C2E7-F1
#
_cell.length_a   1.000
_cell.length_b   1.000
_cell.length_c   1.000
_cell.angle_alpha   90.00
_cell.angle_beta   90.00
_cell.angle_gamma   90.00
#
_symmetry.space_group_name_H-M   'P 1'
#
loop_
_entity.id
_entity.type
_entity.pdbx_description
1 polymer ?
#
loop_
_entity_poly.entity_id
_entity_poly.type
_entity_poly.pdbx_seq_one_letter_code
_entity_poly.pdbx_strand_id
1 'polypeptide(L)'
;MNKLSAFSYQLSAKRGAVLIMTFIVMAALTAITIAFLYMTSIQTKGSGYDIDSSKALWLAEAGLQEAFYTLQNDTSYQESPTTISGTLAGSSGTYSVSCVKDASVYAFTSIGTVGVMNRKITHSMAFTSSALVRAIHADGSTLDFQNSTGVINGNVSCNVQIKNYSGMIINGVITEGFPMIRPTLDFDYYKNLAIAAGQYVSGSKTFTNTAYSGLWYVGGSVIIESGAIINGSVIGDSGISFAKAATNVQINPSPLTNYPALAAKQNISTSASGTGGGKIGLKNSTINGLVLAQANITFDWIVDSTVNGTILAGNNITMSNGTGITLNYDSDIFAPITQGFTYSPGGTSSIVSQKDWNEIVPAI
;
A
#
# COMPACT_ATOMS: atom_id res chain seq x y z
N MET A 1 -42.86 17.48 -101.71
CA MET A 1 -41.45 17.18 -101.35
C MET A 1 -40.96 17.83 -100.04
N ASN A 2 -41.77 18.56 -99.25
CA ASN A 2 -41.32 19.27 -98.02
C ASN A 2 -41.45 18.48 -96.70
N LYS A 3 -41.90 17.22 -96.72
CA LYS A 3 -42.05 16.42 -95.48
C LYS A 3 -40.81 15.60 -95.09
N LEU A 4 -39.83 15.45 -95.99
CA LEU A 4 -38.61 14.67 -95.73
C LEU A 4 -37.48 15.49 -95.06
N SER A 5 -37.44 16.82 -95.26
CA SER A 5 -36.45 17.71 -94.62
C SER A 5 -36.77 18.04 -93.16
N ALA A 6 -38.05 18.02 -92.76
CA ALA A 6 -38.45 18.19 -91.37
C ALA A 6 -38.07 16.97 -90.50
N PHE A 7 -38.07 15.76 -91.08
CA PHE A 7 -37.72 14.54 -90.37
C PHE A 7 -36.22 14.43 -90.09
N SER A 8 -35.35 14.86 -91.02
CA SER A 8 -33.90 14.90 -90.80
C SER A 8 -33.47 15.97 -89.79
N TYR A 9 -34.16 17.11 -89.76
CA TYR A 9 -33.93 18.15 -88.75
C TYR A 9 -34.34 17.69 -87.34
N GLN A 10 -35.47 16.98 -87.21
CA GLN A 10 -35.87 16.36 -85.95
C GLN A 10 -34.93 15.22 -85.51
N LEU A 11 -34.34 14.47 -86.44
CA LEU A 11 -33.34 13.44 -86.09
C LEU A 11 -32.01 14.04 -85.62
N SER A 12 -31.56 15.13 -86.24
CA SER A 12 -30.34 15.86 -85.86
C SER A 12 -30.48 16.54 -84.49
N ALA A 13 -31.62 17.20 -84.23
CA ALA A 13 -31.93 17.80 -82.93
C ALA A 13 -32.01 16.75 -81.80
N LYS A 14 -32.55 15.56 -82.07
CA LYS A 14 -32.56 14.44 -81.12
C LYS A 14 -31.15 13.94 -80.76
N ARG A 15 -30.23 13.90 -81.73
CA ARG A 15 -28.83 13.51 -81.49
C ARG A 15 -28.07 14.55 -80.65
N GLY A 16 -28.32 15.85 -80.88
CA GLY A 16 -27.75 16.93 -80.08
C GLY A 16 -28.24 16.95 -78.63
N ALA A 17 -29.54 16.72 -78.41
CA ALA A 17 -30.12 16.65 -77.07
C ALA A 17 -29.55 15.50 -76.23
N VAL A 18 -29.34 14.33 -76.84
CA VAL A 18 -28.70 13.17 -76.18
C VAL A 18 -27.26 13.48 -75.76
N LEU A 19 -26.50 14.18 -76.60
CA LEU A 19 -25.12 14.59 -76.28
C LEU A 19 -25.08 15.54 -75.07
N ILE A 20 -25.96 16.55 -75.05
CA ILE A 20 -26.06 17.52 -73.95
C ILE A 20 -26.49 16.82 -72.66
N MET A 21 -27.48 15.94 -72.71
CA MET A 21 -27.93 15.18 -71.54
C MET A 21 -26.81 14.29 -70.99
N THR A 22 -26.06 13.61 -71.86
CA THR A 22 -24.91 12.78 -71.46
C THR A 22 -23.82 13.63 -70.84
N PHE A 23 -23.55 14.82 -71.37
CA PHE A 23 -22.58 15.76 -70.80
C PHE A 23 -23.00 16.24 -69.41
N ILE A 24 -24.26 16.63 -69.23
CA ILE A 24 -24.81 17.04 -67.93
C ILE A 24 -24.71 15.89 -66.91
N VAL A 25 -25.06 14.67 -67.32
CA VAL A 25 -24.95 13.47 -66.46
C VAL A 25 -23.48 13.18 -66.10
N MET A 26 -22.55 13.27 -67.06
CA MET A 26 -21.11 13.08 -66.78
C MET A 26 -20.56 14.16 -65.85
N ALA A 27 -20.96 15.43 -66.03
CA ALA A 27 -20.57 16.52 -65.15
C ALA A 27 -21.11 16.31 -63.73
N ALA A 28 -22.39 15.91 -63.60
CA ALA A 28 -23.00 15.60 -62.31
C ALA A 28 -22.33 14.41 -61.61
N LEU A 29 -22.03 13.33 -62.33
CA LEU A 29 -21.32 12.17 -61.79
C LEU A 29 -19.89 12.53 -61.34
N THR A 30 -19.20 13.39 -62.09
CA THR A 30 -17.86 13.88 -61.72
C THR A 30 -17.93 14.71 -60.44
N ALA A 31 -18.90 15.63 -60.33
CA ALA A 31 -19.10 16.44 -59.14
C ALA A 31 -19.41 15.59 -57.89
N ILE A 32 -20.26 14.56 -58.02
CA ILE A 32 -20.56 13.61 -56.95
C ILE A 32 -19.29 12.84 -56.55
N THR A 33 -18.48 12.41 -57.52
CA THR A 33 -17.23 11.68 -57.26
C THR A 33 -16.23 12.53 -56.48
N ILE A 34 -16.06 13.81 -56.85
CA ILE A 34 -15.17 14.73 -56.12
C ILE A 34 -15.68 14.98 -54.69
N ALA A 35 -16.99 15.18 -54.51
CA ALA A 35 -17.59 15.35 -53.20
C ALA A 35 -17.37 14.11 -52.30
N PHE A 36 -17.51 12.90 -52.86
CA PHE A 36 -17.27 11.66 -52.15
C PHE A 36 -15.79 11.47 -51.76
N LEU A 37 -14.86 11.80 -52.65
CA LEU A 37 -13.42 11.78 -52.35
C LEU A 37 -13.07 12.76 -51.22
N TYR A 38 -13.65 13.96 -51.25
CA TYR A 38 -13.44 14.96 -50.20
C TYR A 38 -14.01 14.49 -48.85
N MET A 39 -15.23 13.96 -48.83
CA MET A 39 -15.85 13.38 -47.62
C MET A 39 -15.01 12.23 -47.05
N THR A 40 -14.53 11.31 -47.90
CA THR A 40 -13.67 10.19 -47.51
C THR A 40 -12.33 10.66 -46.94
N SER A 41 -11.75 11.72 -47.53
CA SER A 41 -10.50 12.30 -47.01
C SER A 41 -10.69 12.93 -45.63
N ILE A 42 -11.81 13.61 -45.38
CA ILE A 42 -12.11 14.17 -44.06
C ILE A 42 -12.34 13.07 -43.05
N GLN A 43 -13.14 12.05 -43.39
CA GLN A 43 -13.42 10.92 -42.50
C GLN A 43 -12.15 10.14 -42.14
N THR A 44 -11.25 9.89 -43.10
CA THR A 44 -9.97 9.22 -42.85
C THR A 44 -9.10 10.03 -41.89
N LYS A 45 -9.02 11.36 -42.06
CA LYS A 45 -8.28 12.23 -41.13
C LYS A 45 -8.91 12.26 -39.75
N GLY A 46 -10.24 12.38 -39.66
CA GLY A 46 -10.98 12.34 -38.40
C GLY A 46 -10.72 11.04 -37.64
N SER A 47 -10.84 9.90 -38.32
CA SER A 47 -10.55 8.58 -37.72
C SER A 47 -9.09 8.46 -37.26
N GLY A 48 -8.14 9.03 -37.99
CA GLY A 48 -6.74 9.11 -37.56
C GLY A 48 -6.58 9.87 -36.24
N TYR A 49 -7.23 11.03 -36.12
CA TYR A 49 -7.23 11.80 -34.88
C TYR A 49 -7.90 11.05 -33.73
N ASP A 50 -9.02 10.37 -33.95
CA ASP A 50 -9.70 9.57 -32.91
C ASP A 50 -8.82 8.43 -32.39
N ILE A 51 -8.09 7.77 -33.31
CA ILE A 51 -7.13 6.71 -32.95
C ILE A 51 -5.99 7.28 -32.12
N ASP A 52 -5.35 8.37 -32.58
CA ASP A 52 -4.22 8.97 -31.86
C ASP A 52 -4.64 9.58 -30.52
N SER A 53 -5.86 10.11 -30.46
CA SER A 53 -6.50 10.56 -29.24
C SER A 53 -6.68 9.43 -28.23
N SER A 54 -7.15 8.27 -28.68
CA SER A 54 -7.33 7.08 -27.85
C SER A 54 -5.99 6.54 -27.34
N LYS A 55 -4.97 6.51 -28.20
CA LYS A 55 -3.60 6.14 -27.81
C LYS A 55 -3.03 7.10 -26.76
N ALA A 56 -3.21 8.41 -26.94
CA ALA A 56 -2.78 9.42 -25.98
C ALA A 56 -3.48 9.24 -24.62
N LEU A 57 -4.75 8.87 -24.62
CA LEU A 57 -5.47 8.55 -23.37
C LEU A 57 -4.88 7.32 -22.68
N TRP A 58 -4.63 6.23 -23.41
CA TRP A 58 -4.05 5.01 -22.84
C TRP A 58 -2.63 5.23 -22.30
N LEU A 59 -1.84 6.09 -22.96
CA LEU A 59 -0.53 6.51 -22.44
C LEU A 59 -0.67 7.31 -21.14
N ALA A 60 -1.65 8.21 -21.05
CA ALA A 60 -1.94 8.93 -19.81
C ALA A 60 -2.38 7.97 -18.69
N GLU A 61 -3.19 6.96 -18.99
CA GLU A 61 -3.61 5.94 -18.01
C GLU A 61 -2.41 5.10 -17.55
N ALA A 62 -1.55 4.66 -18.47
CA ALA A 62 -0.36 3.88 -18.13
C ALA A 62 0.60 4.67 -17.23
N GLY A 63 0.87 5.94 -17.53
CA GLY A 63 1.67 6.80 -16.67
C GLY A 63 1.07 6.95 -15.27
N LEU A 64 -0.26 7.11 -15.19
CA LEU A 64 -0.95 7.21 -13.90
C LEU A 64 -0.79 5.92 -13.08
N GLN A 65 -0.88 4.75 -13.71
CA GLN A 65 -0.68 3.46 -13.04
C GLN A 65 0.77 3.29 -12.55
N GLU A 66 1.76 3.72 -13.33
CA GLU A 66 3.15 3.73 -12.88
C GLU A 66 3.34 4.66 -11.68
N ALA A 67 2.73 5.85 -11.69
CA ALA A 67 2.79 6.77 -10.56
C ALA A 67 2.17 6.18 -9.28
N PHE A 68 1.07 5.41 -9.39
CA PHE A 68 0.51 4.68 -8.25
C PHE A 68 1.43 3.56 -7.76
N TYR A 69 2.03 2.81 -8.67
CA TYR A 69 2.99 1.78 -8.32
C TYR A 69 4.20 2.38 -7.59
N THR A 70 4.76 3.49 -8.09
CA THR A 70 5.89 4.18 -7.46
C THR A 70 5.48 4.75 -6.10
N LEU A 71 4.28 5.34 -5.97
CA LEU A 71 3.76 5.81 -4.68
C LEU A 71 3.70 4.68 -3.64
N GLN A 72 3.31 3.47 -4.03
CA GLN A 72 3.23 2.33 -3.12
C GLN A 72 4.59 1.78 -2.71
N ASN A 73 5.59 1.82 -3.59
CA ASN A 73 6.83 1.07 -3.42
C ASN A 73 8.08 1.93 -3.16
N ASP A 74 8.03 3.24 -3.39
CA ASP A 74 9.16 4.16 -3.22
C ASP A 74 8.88 5.20 -2.13
N THR A 75 9.57 5.07 -0.99
CA THR A 75 9.47 6.00 0.14
C THR A 75 9.97 7.41 -0.17
N SER A 76 10.97 7.56 -1.04
CA SER A 76 11.46 8.88 -1.46
C SER A 76 10.42 9.61 -2.30
N TYR A 77 9.71 8.87 -3.17
CA TYR A 77 8.58 9.41 -3.93
C TYR A 77 7.39 9.78 -3.02
N GLN A 78 7.14 9.01 -1.96
CA GLN A 78 6.12 9.34 -0.96
C GLN A 78 6.42 10.67 -0.25
N GLU A 79 7.66 10.93 0.11
CA GLU A 79 8.05 12.16 0.81
C GLU A 79 8.09 13.38 -0.11
N SER A 80 8.65 13.23 -1.29
CA SER A 80 8.84 14.31 -2.26
C SER A 80 8.57 13.79 -3.67
N PRO A 81 7.30 13.78 -4.12
CA PRO A 81 6.95 13.28 -5.44
C PRO A 81 7.68 14.04 -6.54
N THR A 82 8.26 13.30 -7.47
CA THR A 82 8.92 13.85 -8.66
C THR A 82 8.07 13.58 -9.91
N THR A 83 8.38 14.25 -11.01
CA THR A 83 7.72 13.98 -12.29
C THR A 83 8.18 12.64 -12.83
N ILE A 84 7.23 11.76 -13.15
CA ILE A 84 7.49 10.47 -13.81
C ILE A 84 7.20 10.65 -15.30
N SER A 85 8.11 10.22 -16.16
CA SER A 85 7.92 10.33 -17.61
C SER A 85 8.50 9.11 -18.32
N GLY A 86 7.84 8.67 -19.38
CA GLY A 86 8.26 7.48 -20.09
C GLY A 86 7.59 7.30 -21.44
N THR A 87 7.88 6.14 -22.03
CA THR A 87 7.30 5.67 -23.29
C THR A 87 6.90 4.21 -23.10
N LEU A 88 5.79 3.77 -23.71
CA LEU A 88 5.46 2.35 -23.74
C LEU A 88 6.21 1.69 -24.91
N ALA A 89 6.74 0.48 -24.67
CA ALA A 89 7.44 -0.29 -25.69
C ALA A 89 6.54 -0.51 -26.93
N GLY A 90 7.04 -0.11 -28.11
CA GLY A 90 6.28 -0.19 -29.36
C GLY A 90 5.24 0.91 -29.57
N SER A 91 5.14 1.90 -28.68
CA SER A 91 4.30 3.09 -28.87
C SER A 91 5.10 4.26 -29.43
N SER A 92 4.47 5.07 -30.30
CA SER A 92 5.04 6.30 -30.86
C SER A 92 4.75 7.54 -30.01
N GLY A 93 4.49 7.36 -28.71
CA GLY A 93 4.02 8.42 -27.82
C GLY A 93 4.69 8.37 -26.45
N THR A 94 4.53 9.45 -25.71
CA THR A 94 5.10 9.65 -24.38
C THR A 94 4.00 9.87 -23.36
N TYR A 95 4.33 9.68 -22.09
CA TYR A 95 3.52 10.20 -20.98
C TYR A 95 4.39 10.98 -20.01
N SER A 96 3.76 11.88 -19.26
CA SER A 96 4.35 12.63 -18.17
C SER A 96 3.32 12.79 -17.05
N VAL A 97 3.71 12.43 -15.83
CA VAL A 97 2.87 12.51 -14.64
C VAL A 97 3.53 13.41 -13.62
N SER A 98 2.84 14.49 -13.26
CA SER A 98 3.18 15.30 -12.10
C SER A 98 2.30 14.91 -10.91
N CYS A 99 2.87 15.00 -9.72
CA CYS A 99 2.16 14.74 -8.47
C CYS A 99 2.39 15.91 -7.51
N VAL A 100 1.32 16.45 -6.95
CA VAL A 100 1.35 17.44 -5.87
C VAL A 100 0.86 16.76 -4.60
N LYS A 101 1.69 16.79 -3.56
CA LYS A 101 1.35 16.28 -2.23
C LYS A 101 0.85 17.44 -1.37
N ASP A 102 -0.33 17.27 -0.78
CA ASP A 102 -0.87 18.12 0.28
C ASP A 102 -1.23 17.23 1.47
N ALA A 103 -0.44 17.30 2.54
CA ALA A 103 -0.49 16.36 3.66
C ALA A 103 -0.46 14.88 3.21
N SER A 104 -1.58 14.15 3.36
CA SER A 104 -1.75 12.75 2.96
C SER A 104 -2.49 12.58 1.63
N VAL A 105 -2.83 13.66 0.95
CA VAL A 105 -3.52 13.64 -0.35
C VAL A 105 -2.52 13.89 -1.47
N TYR A 106 -2.52 13.01 -2.46
CA TYR A 106 -1.68 13.08 -3.65
C TYR A 106 -2.58 13.38 -4.84
N ALA A 107 -2.34 14.51 -5.49
CA ALA A 107 -3.02 14.95 -6.70
C ALA A 107 -2.12 14.73 -7.92
N PHE A 108 -2.49 13.76 -8.74
CA PHE A 108 -1.80 13.38 -9.96
C PHE A 108 -2.39 14.09 -11.17
N THR A 109 -1.52 14.57 -12.06
CA THR A 109 -1.87 14.99 -13.42
C THR A 109 -1.03 14.21 -14.40
N SER A 110 -1.65 13.28 -15.12
CA SER A 110 -1.00 12.51 -16.19
C SER A 110 -1.38 13.07 -17.55
N ILE A 111 -0.39 13.28 -18.40
CA ILE A 111 -0.54 13.74 -19.78
C ILE A 111 0.08 12.68 -20.69
N GLY A 112 -0.71 12.11 -21.60
CA GLY A 112 -0.23 11.27 -22.68
C GLY A 112 -0.24 12.04 -23.99
N THR A 113 0.81 11.84 -24.79
CA THR A 113 1.07 12.58 -26.03
C THR A 113 1.34 11.62 -27.18
N VAL A 114 0.61 11.79 -28.28
CA VAL A 114 0.82 11.07 -29.56
C VAL A 114 0.77 12.09 -30.70
N GLY A 115 1.94 12.38 -31.29
CA GLY A 115 2.05 13.43 -32.31
C GLY A 115 1.63 14.80 -31.75
N VAL A 116 0.58 15.38 -32.32
CA VAL A 116 -0.01 16.66 -31.87
C VAL A 116 -1.15 16.50 -30.85
N MET A 117 -1.57 15.27 -30.60
CA MET A 117 -2.69 14.97 -29.70
C MET A 117 -2.18 14.78 -28.27
N ASN A 118 -2.77 15.52 -27.33
CA ASN A 118 -2.53 15.37 -25.91
C ASN A 118 -3.83 15.00 -25.19
N ARG A 119 -3.78 14.03 -24.27
CA ARG A 119 -4.88 13.71 -23.36
C ARG A 119 -4.39 13.81 -21.93
N LYS A 120 -5.23 14.40 -21.08
CA LYS A 120 -4.92 14.67 -19.68
C LYS A 120 -5.89 13.90 -18.79
N ILE A 121 -5.36 13.30 -17.73
CA ILE A 121 -6.11 12.66 -16.65
C ILE A 121 -5.65 13.28 -15.34
N THR A 122 -6.59 13.71 -14.51
CA THR A 122 -6.32 14.14 -13.14
C THR A 122 -6.92 13.14 -12.16
N HIS A 123 -6.19 12.82 -11.10
CA HIS A 123 -6.65 11.90 -10.07
C HIS A 123 -6.15 12.35 -8.71
N SER A 124 -7.00 12.31 -7.69
CA SER A 124 -6.61 12.59 -6.31
C SER A 124 -6.88 11.36 -5.46
N MET A 125 -5.88 10.95 -4.68
CA MET A 125 -6.02 9.86 -3.73
C MET A 125 -5.41 10.23 -2.39
N ALA A 126 -6.05 9.81 -1.30
CA ALA A 126 -5.41 9.80 -0.01
C ALA A 126 -4.48 8.58 0.06
N PHE A 127 -3.20 8.80 0.34
CA PHE A 127 -2.22 7.74 0.57
C PHE A 127 -1.72 7.85 2.00
N THR A 128 -1.81 6.75 2.72
CA THR A 128 -1.15 6.60 4.02
C THR A 128 -0.14 5.48 3.86
N SER A 129 1.13 5.77 4.15
CA SER A 129 2.22 4.78 4.04
C SER A 129 1.85 3.47 4.74
N SER A 130 2.13 2.36 4.05
CA SER A 130 1.93 0.99 4.54
C SER A 130 3.05 0.53 5.48
N ALA A 131 4.10 1.35 5.66
CA ALA A 131 5.08 1.14 6.72
C ALA A 131 4.56 1.79 8.00
N LEU A 132 4.37 0.97 9.03
CA LEU A 132 4.11 1.51 10.35
C LEU A 132 5.42 2.10 10.91
N VAL A 133 5.67 3.39 10.65
CA VAL A 133 6.90 4.07 11.06
C VAL A 133 6.87 4.44 12.54
N ARG A 134 6.78 3.44 13.43
CA ARG A 134 6.65 3.63 14.88
C ARG A 134 7.29 2.48 15.64
N ALA A 135 8.05 2.82 16.67
CA ALA A 135 8.59 1.86 17.61
C ALA A 135 7.47 1.23 18.48
N ILE A 136 6.49 2.05 18.91
CA ILE A 136 5.38 1.61 19.75
C ILE A 136 4.06 2.23 19.30
N HIS A 137 3.01 1.42 19.23
CA HIS A 137 1.63 1.88 19.11
C HIS A 137 0.65 1.08 19.98
N ALA A 138 -0.26 1.80 20.65
CA ALA A 138 -1.38 1.22 21.39
C ALA A 138 -2.71 1.78 20.87
N ASP A 139 -3.59 0.90 20.39
CA ASP A 139 -4.96 1.25 19.97
C ASP A 139 -5.89 1.59 21.15
N GLY A 140 -5.52 1.13 22.35
CA GLY A 140 -6.30 1.29 23.57
C GLY A 140 -6.26 2.70 24.16
N SER A 141 -6.78 2.81 25.37
CA SER A 141 -6.88 4.07 26.10
C SER A 141 -5.55 4.59 26.65
N THR A 142 -4.53 3.74 26.74
CA THR A 142 -3.29 4.08 27.46
C THR A 142 -2.08 3.33 26.92
N LEU A 143 -1.01 4.10 26.68
CA LEU A 143 0.37 3.63 26.67
C LEU A 143 1.04 4.20 27.92
N ASP A 144 1.43 3.35 28.86
CA ASP A 144 1.82 3.77 30.20
C ASP A 144 3.21 3.25 30.61
N PHE A 145 4.14 4.15 30.89
CA PHE A 145 5.51 3.88 31.35
C PHE A 145 5.65 4.20 32.85
N GLN A 146 5.10 3.35 33.71
CA GLN A 146 5.06 3.55 35.16
C GLN A 146 6.39 3.18 35.81
N ASN A 147 7.09 4.14 36.43
CA ASN A 147 8.37 3.88 37.12
C ASN A 147 9.39 3.13 36.23
N SER A 148 9.34 3.37 34.92
CA SER A 148 10.16 2.66 33.93
C SER A 148 11.19 3.58 33.31
N THR A 149 12.44 3.13 33.18
CA THR A 149 13.53 3.90 32.55
C THR A 149 14.17 3.19 31.37
N GLY A 150 14.64 3.98 30.40
CA GLY A 150 15.17 3.45 29.15
C GLY A 150 15.21 4.46 28.01
N VAL A 151 15.50 3.96 26.81
CA VAL A 151 15.57 4.73 25.56
C VAL A 151 14.68 4.08 24.51
N ILE A 152 13.84 4.88 23.85
CA ILE A 152 13.07 4.50 22.66
C ILE A 152 13.59 5.32 21.48
N ASN A 153 14.22 4.68 20.51
CA ASN A 153 14.68 5.27 19.25
C ASN A 153 13.63 5.01 18.17
N GLY A 154 12.67 5.93 18.02
CA GLY A 154 11.59 5.83 17.04
C GLY A 154 10.28 6.46 17.54
N ASN A 155 9.30 6.60 16.64
CA ASN A 155 8.04 7.26 16.96
C ASN A 155 7.19 6.41 17.92
N VAL A 156 6.45 7.10 18.78
CA VAL A 156 5.57 6.49 19.80
C VAL A 156 4.19 7.09 19.66
N SER A 157 3.15 6.26 19.68
CA SER A 157 1.78 6.76 19.58
C SER A 157 0.77 5.95 20.39
N CYS A 158 -0.35 6.60 20.72
CA CYS A 158 -1.49 5.96 21.38
C CYS A 158 -2.78 6.63 20.91
N ASN A 159 -3.87 5.87 20.88
CA ASN A 159 -5.19 6.38 20.52
C ASN A 159 -5.73 7.43 21.47
N VAL A 160 -5.42 7.33 22.75
CA VAL A 160 -5.93 8.30 23.74
C VAL A 160 -4.80 9.06 24.41
N GLN A 161 -3.99 8.41 25.26
CA GLN A 161 -2.97 9.11 26.03
C GLN A 161 -1.69 8.26 26.23
N ILE A 162 -0.57 8.96 26.38
CA ILE A 162 0.75 8.42 26.66
C ILE A 162 1.22 8.97 28.00
N LYS A 163 1.39 8.09 28.99
CA LYS A 163 1.87 8.46 30.32
C LYS A 163 3.34 8.09 30.44
N ASN A 164 4.22 9.08 30.35
CA ASN A 164 5.63 8.93 30.64
C ASN A 164 5.96 9.68 31.93
N TYR A 165 6.18 8.94 33.03
CA TYR A 165 6.52 9.50 34.34
C TYR A 165 8.00 9.92 34.42
N SER A 166 8.50 10.55 33.35
CA SER A 166 9.86 11.06 33.13
C SER A 166 11.00 10.05 33.17
N GLY A 167 10.70 8.75 33.16
CA GLY A 167 11.74 7.72 33.19
C GLY A 167 12.24 7.30 31.81
N MET A 168 11.40 7.35 30.77
CA MET A 168 11.77 6.97 29.40
C MET A 168 12.27 8.17 28.59
N ILE A 169 13.40 8.01 27.92
CA ILE A 169 13.90 8.94 26.90
C ILE A 169 13.34 8.49 25.54
N ILE A 170 12.60 9.35 24.85
CA ILE A 170 11.98 9.03 23.55
C ILE A 170 12.63 9.90 22.47
N ASN A 171 13.47 9.28 21.65
CA ASN A 171 14.13 9.86 20.49
C ASN A 171 13.26 9.64 19.24
N GLY A 172 12.13 10.34 19.18
CA GLY A 172 11.16 10.25 18.10
C GLY A 172 9.95 11.14 18.33
N VAL A 173 8.99 11.11 17.41
CA VAL A 173 7.74 11.86 17.55
C VAL A 173 6.79 11.11 18.49
N ILE A 174 6.25 11.82 19.48
CA ILE A 174 5.21 11.33 20.38
C ILE A 174 3.85 11.82 19.87
N THR A 175 2.87 10.92 19.73
CA THR A 175 1.53 11.29 19.24
C THR A 175 0.42 10.65 20.09
N GLU A 176 -0.28 11.48 20.84
CA GLU A 176 -1.54 11.14 21.51
C GLU A 176 -2.74 11.43 20.58
N GLY A 177 -3.90 10.84 20.85
CA GLY A 177 -5.08 11.01 19.98
C GLY A 177 -4.92 10.38 18.59
N PHE A 178 -3.97 9.44 18.41
CA PHE A 178 -3.68 8.87 17.11
C PHE A 178 -4.80 7.90 16.68
N PRO A 179 -5.37 7.99 15.48
CA PRO A 179 -6.49 7.13 15.12
C PRO A 179 -6.13 5.65 15.23
N MET A 180 -7.06 4.82 15.72
CA MET A 180 -6.86 3.38 15.86
C MET A 180 -6.40 2.75 14.55
N ILE A 181 -5.32 1.98 14.59
CA ILE A 181 -4.77 1.28 13.43
C ILE A 181 -5.25 -0.16 13.32
N ARG A 182 -5.79 -0.75 14.39
CA ARG A 182 -6.38 -2.10 14.41
C ARG A 182 -5.41 -3.14 13.83
N PRO A 183 -4.25 -3.35 14.45
CA PRO A 183 -3.24 -4.26 13.92
C PRO A 183 -3.75 -5.69 14.00
N THR A 184 -3.95 -6.32 12.85
CA THR A 184 -4.46 -7.69 12.73
C THR A 184 -3.43 -8.60 12.08
N LEU A 185 -3.43 -9.86 12.49
CA LEU A 185 -2.63 -10.93 11.90
C LEU A 185 -3.57 -12.04 11.45
N ASP A 186 -3.36 -12.58 10.26
CA ASP A 186 -4.02 -13.80 9.79
C ASP A 186 -3.45 -15.01 10.53
N PHE A 187 -3.99 -15.27 11.72
CA PHE A 187 -3.56 -16.38 12.55
C PHE A 187 -3.78 -17.74 11.89
N ASP A 188 -4.79 -17.88 11.03
CA ASP A 188 -5.05 -19.15 10.34
C ASP A 188 -3.98 -19.43 9.28
N TYR A 189 -3.50 -18.39 8.57
CA TYR A 189 -2.33 -18.50 7.70
C TYR A 189 -1.10 -19.05 8.44
N TYR A 190 -0.74 -18.44 9.57
CA TYR A 190 0.42 -18.88 10.36
C TYR A 190 0.24 -20.26 10.98
N LYS A 191 -0.97 -20.59 11.41
CA LYS A 191 -1.29 -21.93 11.92
C LYS A 191 -1.06 -22.99 10.84
N ASN A 192 -1.51 -22.74 9.62
CA ASN A 192 -1.33 -23.67 8.50
C ASN A 192 0.16 -23.84 8.13
N LEU A 193 0.93 -22.75 8.12
CA LEU A 193 2.39 -22.82 7.94
C LEU A 193 3.08 -23.66 9.03
N ALA A 194 2.72 -23.44 10.30
CA ALA A 194 3.28 -24.19 11.42
C ALA A 194 2.89 -25.67 11.38
N ILE A 195 1.67 -26.01 10.97
CA ILE A 195 1.24 -27.40 10.75
C ILE A 195 2.10 -28.04 9.66
N ALA A 196 2.28 -27.37 8.52
CA ALA A 196 3.10 -27.86 7.42
C ALA A 196 4.57 -28.08 7.83
N ALA A 197 5.09 -27.24 8.73
CA ALA A 197 6.45 -27.35 9.26
C ALA A 197 6.59 -28.33 10.46
N GLY A 198 5.50 -28.92 10.96
CA GLY A 198 5.52 -29.78 12.15
C GLY A 198 5.75 -29.03 13.47
N GLN A 199 5.44 -27.73 13.51
CA GLN A 199 5.71 -26.81 14.62
C GLN A 199 4.42 -26.26 15.26
N TYR A 200 3.29 -26.90 14.96
CA TYR A 200 2.02 -26.65 15.60
C TYR A 200 1.87 -27.47 16.89
N VAL A 201 1.46 -26.81 17.97
CA VAL A 201 1.10 -27.43 19.25
C VAL A 201 -0.34 -27.08 19.58
N SER A 202 -1.21 -28.08 19.72
CA SER A 202 -2.64 -27.85 20.03
C SER A 202 -2.89 -27.40 21.47
N GLY A 203 -2.06 -27.83 22.41
CA GLY A 203 -2.09 -27.42 23.82
C GLY A 203 -1.15 -26.28 24.15
N SER A 204 -0.76 -26.17 25.43
CA SER A 204 0.22 -25.19 25.89
C SER A 204 1.65 -25.63 25.58
N LYS A 205 2.56 -24.67 25.47
CA LYS A 205 4.00 -24.94 25.25
C LYS A 205 4.86 -24.05 26.14
N THR A 206 5.83 -24.66 26.79
CA THR A 206 6.91 -23.95 27.49
C THR A 206 8.19 -24.02 26.65
N PHE A 207 8.77 -22.86 26.37
CA PHE A 207 10.09 -22.72 25.75
C PHE A 207 11.13 -22.58 26.86
N THR A 208 11.88 -23.64 27.08
CA THR A 208 12.91 -23.75 28.13
C THR A 208 14.29 -23.28 27.62
N ASN A 209 15.33 -23.42 28.43
CA ASN A 209 16.74 -23.12 28.09
C ASN A 209 17.32 -24.06 27.01
N THR A 210 16.80 -23.96 25.79
CA THR A 210 17.19 -24.71 24.60
C THR A 210 16.98 -23.85 23.35
N ALA A 211 17.66 -24.21 22.27
CA ALA A 211 17.46 -23.56 20.97
C ALA A 211 16.21 -24.12 20.26
N TYR A 212 15.35 -23.22 19.78
CA TYR A 212 14.20 -23.49 18.93
C TYR A 212 14.40 -22.74 17.61
N SER A 213 13.93 -23.31 16.50
CA SER A 213 13.97 -22.66 15.20
C SER A 213 12.61 -22.72 14.51
N GLY A 214 12.39 -21.85 13.52
CA GLY A 214 11.18 -21.86 12.69
C GLY A 214 9.97 -21.16 13.31
N LEU A 215 8.78 -21.44 12.77
CA LEU A 215 7.52 -20.81 13.14
C LEU A 215 6.72 -21.72 14.08
N TRP A 216 6.71 -21.38 15.38
CA TRP A 216 5.92 -22.10 16.37
C TRP A 216 4.53 -21.48 16.51
N TYR A 217 3.49 -22.29 16.29
CA TYR A 217 2.11 -21.90 16.56
C TYR A 217 1.54 -22.75 17.70
N VAL A 218 1.07 -22.10 18.76
CA VAL A 218 0.60 -22.73 19.99
C VAL A 218 -0.87 -22.37 20.24
N GLY A 219 -1.74 -23.38 20.23
CA GLY A 219 -3.18 -23.22 20.48
C GLY A 219 -3.54 -22.95 21.94
N GLY A 220 -2.69 -23.38 22.88
CA GLY A 220 -2.82 -23.08 24.30
C GLY A 220 -2.01 -21.87 24.75
N SER A 221 -1.62 -21.87 26.02
CA SER A 221 -0.77 -20.84 26.60
C SER A 221 0.69 -21.05 26.23
N VAL A 222 1.39 -19.95 25.96
CA VAL A 222 2.84 -19.96 25.75
C VAL A 222 3.54 -19.43 27.00
N ILE A 223 4.56 -20.16 27.46
CA ILE A 223 5.47 -19.73 28.51
C ILE A 223 6.89 -19.71 27.94
N ILE A 224 7.62 -18.60 28.09
CA ILE A 224 9.04 -18.49 27.70
C ILE A 224 9.88 -18.34 28.96
N GLU A 225 10.75 -19.31 29.23
CA GLU A 225 11.62 -19.36 30.40
C GLU A 225 13.01 -18.78 30.13
N SER A 226 13.81 -18.65 31.19
CA SER A 226 15.19 -18.17 31.10
C SER A 226 16.03 -19.03 30.15
N GLY A 227 16.88 -18.37 29.37
CA GLY A 227 17.81 -18.99 28.44
C GLY A 227 17.17 -19.54 27.16
N ALA A 228 15.86 -19.36 26.95
CA ALA A 228 15.23 -19.75 25.70
C ALA A 228 15.82 -18.96 24.52
N ILE A 229 16.34 -19.68 23.52
CA ILE A 229 16.85 -19.10 22.27
C ILE A 229 15.91 -19.53 21.15
N ILE A 230 15.19 -18.58 20.58
CA ILE A 230 14.18 -18.83 19.55
C ILE A 230 14.64 -18.15 18.26
N ASN A 231 15.29 -18.91 17.39
CA ASN A 231 15.71 -18.51 16.04
C ASN A 231 14.52 -18.63 15.09
N GLY A 232 13.47 -17.86 15.37
CA GLY A 232 12.17 -18.07 14.77
C GLY A 232 11.08 -17.21 15.41
N SER A 233 9.84 -17.62 15.18
CA SER A 233 8.64 -16.89 15.55
C SER A 233 7.80 -17.70 16.54
N VAL A 234 7.15 -17.02 17.48
CA VAL A 234 6.19 -17.65 18.40
C VAL A 234 4.84 -16.97 18.29
N ILE A 235 3.82 -17.77 17.99
CA ILE A 235 2.45 -17.31 17.84
C ILE A 235 1.54 -18.10 18.79
N GLY A 236 0.73 -17.40 19.57
CA GLY A 236 -0.13 -18.00 20.61
C GLY A 236 -1.60 -17.58 20.52
N ASP A 237 -2.52 -18.54 20.64
CA ASP A 237 -3.96 -18.27 20.71
C ASP A 237 -4.38 -17.71 22.08
N SER A 238 -3.89 -18.29 23.18
CA SER A 238 -4.36 -17.91 24.54
C SER A 238 -3.55 -16.77 25.18
N GLY A 239 -2.35 -16.50 24.66
CA GLY A 239 -1.44 -15.48 25.17
C GLY A 239 0.00 -15.99 25.27
N ILE A 240 0.94 -15.05 25.37
CA ILE A 240 2.36 -15.33 25.57
C ILE A 240 2.80 -14.72 26.89
N SER A 241 3.38 -15.55 27.74
CA SER A 241 3.91 -15.13 29.03
C SER A 241 5.40 -15.42 29.14
N PHE A 242 6.15 -14.50 29.71
CA PHE A 242 7.50 -14.79 30.16
C PHE A 242 7.43 -15.34 31.59
N ALA A 243 8.17 -16.41 31.86
CA ALA A 243 8.22 -17.02 33.17
C ALA A 243 8.82 -16.07 34.21
N LYS A 244 8.66 -16.39 35.50
CA LYS A 244 9.02 -15.50 36.60
C LYS A 244 10.50 -15.09 36.54
N ALA A 245 10.74 -13.83 36.17
CA ALA A 245 12.06 -13.25 35.96
C ALA A 245 12.89 -13.97 34.88
N ALA A 246 12.28 -14.27 33.73
CA ALA A 246 12.97 -14.85 32.58
C ALA A 246 14.20 -14.01 32.20
N THR A 247 15.37 -14.64 32.19
CA THR A 247 16.65 -13.99 31.92
C THR A 247 17.31 -14.57 30.67
N ASN A 248 18.07 -13.75 29.94
CA ASN A 248 18.83 -14.18 28.76
C ASN A 248 17.95 -14.84 27.67
N VAL A 249 16.72 -14.34 27.48
CA VAL A 249 15.84 -14.79 26.40
C VAL A 249 16.28 -14.12 25.11
N GLN A 250 16.36 -14.90 24.04
CA GLN A 250 16.70 -14.40 22.70
C GLN A 250 15.62 -14.83 21.71
N ILE A 251 15.02 -13.88 21.00
CA ILE A 251 14.03 -14.15 19.95
C ILE A 251 14.48 -13.43 18.69
N ASN A 252 14.84 -14.21 17.68
CA ASN A 252 15.47 -13.74 16.46
C ASN A 252 14.89 -14.49 15.24
N PRO A 253 13.68 -14.10 14.78
CA PRO A 253 13.12 -14.63 13.54
C PRO A 253 14.06 -14.32 12.36
N SER A 254 14.03 -15.17 11.34
CA SER A 254 14.88 -14.96 10.17
C SER A 254 14.42 -13.71 9.41
N PRO A 255 15.33 -12.78 9.05
CA PRO A 255 15.00 -11.60 8.27
C PRO A 255 14.46 -11.96 6.88
N LEU A 256 14.75 -13.17 6.37
CA LEU A 256 14.26 -13.66 5.08
C LEU A 256 12.79 -14.08 5.11
N THR A 257 12.30 -14.49 6.28
CA THR A 257 10.92 -15.00 6.44
C THR A 257 9.94 -13.91 6.80
N ASN A 258 10.43 -12.81 7.40
CA ASN A 258 9.65 -11.63 7.72
C ASN A 258 8.38 -11.94 8.55
N TYR A 259 8.49 -12.96 9.41
CA TYR A 259 7.46 -13.35 10.36
C TYR A 259 7.55 -12.49 11.63
N PRO A 260 6.45 -12.34 12.40
CA PRO A 260 6.52 -11.61 13.66
C PRO A 260 7.44 -12.36 14.63
N ALA A 261 8.14 -11.65 15.49
CA ALA A 261 8.92 -12.27 16.57
C ALA A 261 7.97 -12.98 17.53
N LEU A 262 6.95 -12.22 17.97
CA LEU A 262 5.92 -12.64 18.91
C LEU A 262 4.57 -12.14 18.42
N ALA A 263 3.58 -13.02 18.35
CA ALA A 263 2.20 -12.62 18.09
C ALA A 263 1.20 -13.37 18.99
N ALA A 264 0.28 -12.67 19.63
CA ALA A 264 -0.76 -13.27 20.46
C ALA A 264 -2.16 -12.79 20.05
N LYS A 265 -3.13 -13.70 19.94
CA LYS A 265 -4.56 -13.34 19.84
C LYS A 265 -5.10 -12.69 21.11
N GLN A 266 -4.41 -12.87 22.22
CA GLN A 266 -4.77 -12.31 23.51
C GLN A 266 -3.63 -11.42 24.00
N ASN A 267 -3.20 -11.60 25.25
CA ASN A 267 -2.21 -10.75 25.88
C ASN A 267 -0.79 -11.28 25.67
N ILE A 268 0.19 -10.37 25.64
CA ILE A 268 1.59 -10.67 25.92
C ILE A 268 1.91 -10.10 27.28
N SER A 269 2.41 -10.92 28.22
CA SER A 269 2.74 -10.45 29.55
C SER A 269 4.07 -10.98 30.06
N THR A 270 4.71 -10.25 30.96
CA THR A 270 5.73 -10.82 31.84
C THR A 270 5.13 -11.36 33.13
N SER A 271 3.81 -11.50 33.24
CA SER A 271 3.14 -11.88 34.49
C SER A 271 2.64 -13.33 34.49
N ALA A 272 3.10 -14.10 35.47
CA ALA A 272 2.30 -15.17 36.05
C ALA A 272 1.53 -14.57 37.24
N SER A 273 0.20 -14.71 37.24
CA SER A 273 -0.62 -14.47 38.44
C SER A 273 -0.17 -15.42 39.55
N GLY A 274 0.71 -14.98 40.44
CA GLY A 274 1.27 -15.85 41.46
C GLY A 274 1.83 -15.07 42.62
N THR A 275 0.92 -14.64 43.51
CA THR A 275 1.07 -14.40 44.96
C THR A 275 2.43 -13.84 45.43
N GLY A 276 2.41 -12.58 45.84
CA GLY A 276 3.28 -12.03 46.89
C GLY A 276 4.70 -11.64 46.47
N GLY A 277 4.91 -10.36 46.15
CA GLY A 277 6.19 -9.66 46.31
C GLY A 277 7.33 -9.96 45.33
N GLY A 278 7.27 -11.08 44.59
CA GLY A 278 8.21 -11.34 43.51
C GLY A 278 7.85 -10.50 42.29
N LYS A 279 8.58 -9.41 42.04
CA LYS A 279 8.50 -8.68 40.78
C LYS A 279 8.72 -9.68 39.63
N ILE A 280 8.00 -9.56 38.51
CA ILE A 280 7.98 -10.56 37.43
C ILE A 280 8.34 -9.84 36.13
N GLY A 281 9.38 -10.26 35.42
CA GLY A 281 9.88 -9.49 34.28
C GLY A 281 10.84 -10.21 33.34
N LEU A 282 11.30 -9.49 32.33
CA LEU A 282 12.27 -9.93 31.32
C LEU A 282 13.62 -9.26 31.60
N LYS A 283 14.73 -10.02 31.68
CA LYS A 283 16.05 -9.43 31.98
C LYS A 283 17.11 -9.84 30.98
N ASN A 284 18.03 -8.94 30.65
CA ASN A 284 19.18 -9.21 29.76
C ASN A 284 18.77 -9.92 28.47
N SER A 285 17.62 -9.55 27.90
CA SER A 285 17.00 -10.29 26.80
C SER A 285 16.96 -9.45 25.54
N THR A 286 16.84 -10.12 24.39
CA THR A 286 16.77 -9.47 23.09
C THR A 286 15.63 -10.05 22.28
N ILE A 287 14.77 -9.19 21.76
CA ILE A 287 13.69 -9.55 20.84
C ILE A 287 13.88 -8.73 19.57
N ASN A 288 14.10 -9.40 18.44
CA ASN A 288 14.19 -8.77 17.13
C ASN A 288 12.92 -9.06 16.35
N GLY A 289 12.25 -8.06 15.80
CA GLY A 289 11.05 -8.22 14.97
C GLY A 289 9.81 -7.52 15.53
N LEU A 290 8.66 -7.85 14.93
CA LEU A 290 7.35 -7.39 15.37
C LEU A 290 6.90 -8.15 16.63
N VAL A 291 6.51 -7.40 17.67
CA VAL A 291 5.80 -7.89 18.86
C VAL A 291 4.36 -7.41 18.79
N LEU A 292 3.41 -8.32 18.62
CA LEU A 292 1.99 -8.01 18.43
C LEU A 292 1.11 -8.71 19.46
N ALA A 293 0.23 -7.98 20.13
CA ALA A 293 -0.89 -8.53 20.88
C ALA A 293 -2.20 -7.94 20.34
N GLN A 294 -3.18 -8.79 20.03
CA GLN A 294 -4.52 -8.30 19.68
C GLN A 294 -5.23 -7.66 20.89
N ALA A 295 -4.82 -8.02 22.12
CA ALA A 295 -5.30 -7.42 23.35
C ALA A 295 -4.23 -6.50 23.99
N ASN A 296 -3.78 -6.81 25.21
CA ASN A 296 -2.86 -5.97 25.96
C ASN A 296 -1.42 -6.50 25.90
N ILE A 297 -0.45 -5.58 25.98
CA ILE A 297 0.93 -5.90 26.30
C ILE A 297 1.25 -5.35 27.69
N THR A 298 1.67 -6.22 28.59
CA THR A 298 2.04 -5.84 29.95
C THR A 298 3.42 -6.34 30.30
N PHE A 299 4.34 -5.39 30.41
CA PHE A 299 5.71 -5.62 30.80
C PHE A 299 5.94 -5.05 32.20
N ASP A 300 5.82 -5.89 33.21
CA ASP A 300 6.36 -5.58 34.54
C ASP A 300 7.85 -5.97 34.58
N TRP A 301 8.65 -5.17 35.28
CA TRP A 301 10.06 -5.39 35.60
C TRP A 301 11.00 -5.81 34.45
N ILE A 302 10.94 -5.12 33.31
CA ILE A 302 11.97 -5.31 32.26
C ILE A 302 13.30 -4.70 32.71
N VAL A 303 14.39 -5.46 32.66
CA VAL A 303 15.74 -4.99 33.03
C VAL A 303 16.71 -5.22 31.89
N ASP A 304 17.44 -4.18 31.47
CA ASP A 304 18.55 -4.26 30.51
C ASP A 304 18.23 -5.12 29.28
N SER A 305 17.03 -4.93 28.73
CA SER A 305 16.52 -5.73 27.62
C SER A 305 16.25 -4.85 26.42
N THR A 306 16.50 -5.41 25.25
CA THR A 306 16.43 -4.72 23.97
C THR A 306 15.32 -5.33 23.11
N VAL A 307 14.49 -4.47 22.55
CA VAL A 307 13.61 -4.82 21.44
C VAL A 307 14.11 -4.07 20.21
N ASN A 308 14.46 -4.77 19.14
CA ASN A 308 14.77 -4.17 17.85
C ASN A 308 13.59 -4.46 16.93
N GLY A 309 12.78 -3.44 16.64
CA GLY A 309 11.57 -3.55 15.83
C GLY A 309 10.43 -2.74 16.40
N THR A 310 9.25 -3.36 16.45
CA THR A 310 8.01 -2.63 16.71
C THR A 310 7.09 -3.40 17.65
N ILE A 311 6.48 -2.68 18.58
CA ILE A 311 5.56 -3.20 19.58
C ILE A 311 4.16 -2.65 19.33
N LEU A 312 3.20 -3.54 19.07
CA LEU A 312 1.80 -3.19 18.76
C LEU A 312 0.84 -3.90 19.70
N ALA A 313 -0.10 -3.14 20.24
CA ALA A 313 -1.23 -3.68 20.99
C ALA A 313 -2.55 -3.19 20.39
N GLY A 314 -3.49 -4.12 20.20
CA GLY A 314 -4.88 -3.80 19.85
C GLY A 314 -5.65 -3.15 21.01
N ASN A 315 -5.10 -3.16 22.22
CA ASN A 315 -5.60 -2.40 23.37
C ASN A 315 -4.45 -1.65 24.07
N ASN A 316 -4.25 -1.86 25.37
CA ASN A 316 -3.30 -1.06 26.16
C ASN A 316 -1.90 -1.65 26.16
N ILE A 317 -0.91 -0.77 26.31
CA ILE A 317 0.48 -1.14 26.63
C ILE A 317 0.83 -0.57 27.99
N THR A 318 1.34 -1.40 28.88
CA THR A 318 1.83 -0.98 30.19
C THR A 318 3.23 -1.53 30.42
N MET A 319 4.19 -0.64 30.69
CA MET A 319 5.54 -0.97 31.10
C MET A 319 5.78 -0.44 32.51
N SER A 320 5.84 -1.33 33.50
CA SER A 320 5.95 -0.98 34.92
C SER A 320 7.30 -1.41 35.50
N ASN A 321 7.91 -0.57 36.32
CA ASN A 321 9.10 -0.88 37.12
C ASN A 321 10.32 -1.36 36.30
N GLY A 322 10.41 -0.99 35.03
CA GLY A 322 11.52 -1.38 34.17
C GLY A 322 12.74 -0.48 34.28
N THR A 323 13.93 -0.97 33.98
CA THR A 323 15.17 -0.19 33.98
C THR A 323 16.06 -0.62 32.82
N GLY A 324 16.67 0.32 32.11
CA GLY A 324 17.56 -0.03 30.98
C GLY A 324 16.81 -0.64 29.79
N ILE A 325 15.52 -0.31 29.62
CA ILE A 325 14.75 -0.73 28.45
C ILE A 325 15.34 -0.04 27.22
N THR A 326 15.66 -0.79 26.17
CA THR A 326 16.04 -0.21 24.87
C THR A 326 15.07 -0.68 23.81
N LEU A 327 14.47 0.25 23.07
CA LEU A 327 13.67 -0.06 21.90
C LEU A 327 14.22 0.69 20.71
N ASN A 328 14.62 -0.03 19.67
CA ASN A 328 15.10 0.54 18.41
C ASN A 328 14.08 0.23 17.33
N TYR A 329 13.43 1.26 16.79
CA TYR A 329 12.66 1.08 15.57
C TYR A 329 13.59 0.68 14.43
N ASP A 330 13.20 -0.33 13.68
CA ASP A 330 13.91 -0.84 12.53
C ASP A 330 12.90 -0.99 11.39
N SER A 331 13.12 -0.21 10.33
CA SER A 331 12.25 -0.17 9.14
C SER A 331 12.31 -1.46 8.33
N ASP A 332 13.41 -2.21 8.43
CA ASP A 332 13.66 -3.39 7.60
C ASP A 332 12.84 -4.59 8.08
N ILE A 333 12.33 -4.54 9.33
CA ILE A 333 11.43 -5.55 9.90
C ILE A 333 10.04 -5.56 9.25
N PHE A 334 9.67 -4.52 8.48
CA PHE A 334 8.41 -4.46 7.71
C PHE A 334 8.62 -4.39 6.20
N ALA A 335 9.81 -4.72 5.69
CA ALA A 335 10.11 -4.68 4.26
C ALA A 335 10.44 -6.07 3.69
N PRO A 336 9.50 -6.74 2.98
CA PRO A 336 8.09 -6.37 2.77
C PRO A 336 7.26 -6.50 4.06
N ILE A 337 5.97 -6.14 4.08
CA ILE A 337 5.14 -6.32 5.29
C ILE A 337 5.01 -7.81 5.61
N THR A 338 5.06 -8.15 6.89
CA THR A 338 4.81 -9.51 7.39
C THR A 338 3.57 -10.10 6.74
N GLN A 339 3.70 -11.24 6.06
CA GLN A 339 2.60 -11.80 5.29
C GLN A 339 1.39 -12.10 6.18
N GLY A 340 0.19 -11.69 5.75
CA GLY A 340 -1.02 -11.83 6.57
C GLY A 340 -1.15 -10.81 7.71
N PHE A 341 -0.23 -9.85 7.85
CA PHE A 341 -0.42 -8.70 8.71
C PHE A 341 -1.19 -7.61 7.97
N THR A 342 -2.25 -7.08 8.58
CA THR A 342 -2.98 -5.93 8.05
C THR A 342 -3.27 -4.92 9.16
N TYR A 343 -3.27 -3.64 8.82
CA TYR A 343 -3.72 -2.59 9.71
C TYR A 343 -4.51 -1.56 8.89
N SER A 344 -5.48 -0.91 9.52
CA SER A 344 -6.14 0.26 8.94
C SER A 344 -5.20 1.45 9.10
N PRO A 345 -4.68 2.08 8.03
CA PRO A 345 -4.16 3.42 8.19
C PRO A 345 -5.29 4.28 8.76
N GLY A 346 -5.01 5.06 9.79
CA GLY A 346 -5.98 5.82 10.58
C GLY A 346 -6.75 6.93 9.83
N GLY A 347 -6.92 6.85 8.51
CA GLY A 347 -7.66 7.80 7.69
C GLY A 347 -8.57 7.07 6.71
N THR A 348 -9.86 7.37 6.78
CA THR A 348 -10.85 6.99 5.77
C THR A 348 -10.39 7.46 4.38
N SER A 349 -10.16 6.51 3.48
CA SER A 349 -10.06 6.74 2.05
C SER A 349 -11.44 7.12 1.50
N SER A 350 -11.76 8.42 1.45
CA SER A 350 -12.85 8.88 0.60
C SER A 350 -12.34 9.00 -0.83
N ILE A 351 -12.73 8.05 -1.68
CA ILE A 351 -12.56 8.16 -3.12
C ILE A 351 -13.57 9.21 -3.61
N VAL A 352 -13.11 10.42 -3.88
CA VAL A 352 -13.87 11.37 -4.71
C VAL A 352 -13.27 11.31 -6.10
N SER A 353 -13.79 10.38 -6.92
CA SER A 353 -13.46 10.33 -8.34
C SER A 353 -14.18 11.48 -9.04
N GLN A 354 -13.47 12.54 -9.40
CA GLN A 354 -13.97 13.51 -10.37
C GLN A 354 -13.25 13.29 -11.70
N LYS A 355 -13.89 12.52 -12.59
CA LYS A 355 -13.44 12.33 -13.97
C LYS A 355 -13.83 13.58 -14.77
N ASP A 356 -13.10 14.67 -14.57
CA ASP A 356 -13.30 15.87 -15.39
C ASP A 356 -12.61 15.66 -16.75
N TRP A 357 -13.43 15.30 -17.75
CA TRP A 357 -13.00 15.14 -19.12
C TRP A 357 -12.87 16.52 -19.77
N ASN A 358 -11.67 17.09 -19.79
CA ASN A 358 -11.40 18.32 -20.54
C ASN A 358 -10.73 17.96 -21.88
N GLU A 359 -11.50 18.09 -22.97
CA GLU A 359 -11.00 18.02 -24.32
C GLU A 359 -10.20 19.28 -24.64
N ILE A 360 -8.89 19.15 -24.79
CA ILE A 360 -8.04 20.20 -25.37
C ILE A 360 -8.02 19.94 -26.87
N VAL A 361 -8.90 20.62 -27.61
CA VAL A 361 -8.88 20.62 -29.07
C VAL A 361 -7.61 21.35 -29.53
N PRO A 362 -6.79 20.77 -30.41
CA PRO A 362 -5.70 21.51 -31.05
C PRO A 362 -6.27 22.74 -31.75
N ALA A 363 -5.66 23.92 -31.54
CA ALA A 363 -5.96 25.07 -32.38
C ALA A 363 -5.65 24.69 -33.83
N ILE A 364 -6.70 24.67 -34.68
CA ILE A 364 -6.60 24.38 -36.12
C ILE A 364 -5.99 25.58 -36.82
#